data_AF-A0AAP8N7Y2-F1
#
_entry.id   AF-A0AAP8N7Y2-F1
#
_cell.length_a   1.000
_cell.length_b   1.000
_cell.length_c   1.000
_cell.angle_alpha   90.00
_cell.angle_beta   90.00
_cell.angle_gamma   90.00
#
_symmetry.space_group_name_H-M   'P 1'
#
loop_
_entity.id
_entity.type
_entity.pdbx_description
1 polymer ?
#
loop_
_entity_poly.entity_id
_entity_poly.type
_entity_poly.pdbx_seq_one_letter_code
_entity_poly.pdbx_strand_id
1 'polypeptide(L)'
;TVTREQVLEIVDVAEHLMPENATVDAEGCLCVDWQDGHLSRFDPGWLRAHAYDDESRAERQAGKPKARLWHSDLQLPVFEYQALMENNDALLQWLLAVRDIGLTQVRGVPTEPGSLKLIAQRISFIRESNFGVLFNVQSKA
;
A
#
# COMPACT_ATOMS: atom_id res chain seq x y z
N THR A 1 -10.14 -19.25 6.35
CA THR A 1 -9.62 -17.92 5.98
C THR A 1 -9.55 -17.85 4.48
N VAL A 2 -10.21 -16.88 3.84
CA VAL A 2 -10.17 -16.71 2.37
C VAL A 2 -8.93 -15.87 2.05
N THR A 3 -7.96 -16.43 1.31
CA THR A 3 -6.64 -15.81 1.08
C THR A 3 -6.65 -14.72 0.01
N ARG A 4 -7.76 -14.55 -0.73
CA ARG A 4 -7.87 -13.68 -1.92
C ARG A 4 -6.82 -13.98 -3.00
N GLU A 5 -6.20 -15.15 -2.94
CA GLU A 5 -5.24 -15.60 -3.94
C GLU A 5 -5.97 -16.04 -5.21
N GLN A 6 -5.36 -15.75 -6.35
CA GLN A 6 -5.81 -16.27 -7.63
C GLN A 6 -5.54 -17.77 -7.67
N VAL A 7 -6.57 -18.54 -8.04
CA VAL A 7 -6.51 -20.01 -8.13
C VAL A 7 -6.49 -20.52 -9.58
N LEU A 8 -6.58 -19.61 -10.55
CA LEU A 8 -6.50 -19.89 -11.97
C LEU A 8 -5.12 -19.53 -12.48
N GLU A 9 -4.39 -20.48 -13.06
CA GLU A 9 -3.11 -20.19 -13.70
C GLU A 9 -3.32 -19.74 -15.14
N ILE A 10 -2.49 -18.81 -15.63
CA ILE A 10 -2.59 -18.32 -17.00
C ILE A 10 -2.37 -19.42 -18.05
N VAL A 11 -1.61 -20.46 -17.70
CA VAL A 11 -1.34 -21.63 -18.56
C VAL A 11 -2.56 -22.55 -18.70
N ASP A 12 -3.53 -22.43 -17.80
CA ASP A 12 -4.78 -23.20 -17.84
C ASP A 12 -5.87 -22.46 -18.65
N VAL A 13 -5.64 -21.19 -19.00
CA VAL A 13 -6.56 -20.39 -19.81
C VAL A 13 -6.39 -20.75 -21.29
N ALA A 14 -7.49 -21.11 -21.95
CA ALA A 14 -7.48 -21.38 -23.39
C ALA A 14 -7.01 -20.13 -24.18
N GLU A 15 -6.08 -20.32 -25.12
CA GLU A 15 -5.45 -19.24 -25.90
C GLU A 15 -6.46 -18.36 -26.65
N HIS A 16 -7.59 -18.94 -27.03
CA HIS A 16 -8.66 -18.27 -27.77
C HIS A 16 -9.97 -18.23 -26.99
N LEU A 17 -9.91 -18.14 -25.66
CA LEU A 17 -11.09 -17.98 -24.83
C LEU A 17 -11.89 -16.74 -25.24
N MET A 18 -13.18 -16.90 -25.50
CA MET A 18 -14.10 -15.81 -25.83
C MET A 18 -15.36 -15.88 -24.96
N PRO A 19 -16.02 -14.74 -24.70
CA PRO A 19 -17.35 -14.75 -24.12
C PRO A 19 -18.36 -15.32 -25.12
N GLU A 20 -19.21 -16.25 -24.68
CA GLU A 20 -20.41 -16.67 -25.42
C GLU A 20 -21.51 -15.62 -25.32
N ASN A 21 -21.64 -15.00 -24.15
CA ASN A 21 -22.65 -14.00 -23.87
C ASN A 21 -22.15 -12.99 -22.84
N ALA A 22 -22.68 -11.76 -22.91
CA ALA A 22 -22.40 -10.71 -21.95
C ALA A 22 -23.66 -9.89 -21.70
N THR A 23 -24.06 -9.78 -20.44
CA THR A 23 -25.27 -9.06 -20.03
C THR A 23 -25.01 -8.22 -18.80
N VAL A 24 -25.86 -7.22 -18.57
CA VAL A 24 -25.87 -6.45 -17.33
C VAL A 24 -27.07 -6.89 -16.50
N ASP A 25 -26.82 -7.31 -15.26
CA ASP A 25 -27.89 -7.73 -14.35
C ASP A 25 -28.65 -6.54 -13.73
N ALA A 26 -29.66 -6.84 -12.91
CA ALA A 26 -30.51 -5.83 -12.29
C ALA A 26 -29.74 -4.91 -11.32
N GLU A 27 -28.62 -5.39 -10.78
CA GLU A 27 -27.73 -4.65 -9.88
C GLU A 27 -26.64 -3.87 -10.64
N GLY A 28 -26.63 -3.93 -11.98
CA GLY A 28 -25.67 -3.21 -12.82
C GLY A 28 -24.33 -3.90 -12.98
N CYS A 29 -24.19 -5.16 -12.57
CA CYS A 29 -22.97 -5.94 -12.74
C CYS A 29 -22.89 -6.56 -14.13
N LEU A 30 -21.69 -6.64 -14.69
CA LEU A 30 -21.43 -7.32 -15.95
C LEU A 30 -21.33 -8.83 -15.70
N CYS A 31 -22.26 -9.58 -16.24
CA CYS A 31 -22.25 -11.04 -16.26
C CYS A 31 -21.68 -11.53 -17.61
N VAL A 32 -20.69 -12.41 -17.55
CA VAL A 32 -20.03 -13.01 -18.72
C VAL A 32 -20.13 -14.53 -18.65
N ASP A 33 -20.73 -15.10 -19.68
CA ASP A 33 -20.79 -16.55 -19.88
C ASP A 33 -19.65 -16.90 -20.85
N TRP A 34 -18.73 -17.77 -20.43
CA TRP A 34 -17.54 -18.13 -21.20
C TRP A 34 -17.74 -19.46 -21.95
N GLN A 35 -17.01 -19.64 -23.05
CA GLN A 35 -17.09 -20.85 -23.90
C GLN A 35 -16.73 -22.16 -23.19
N ASP A 36 -15.97 -22.09 -22.09
CA ASP A 36 -15.63 -23.24 -21.25
C ASP A 36 -16.71 -23.54 -20.19
N GLY A 37 -17.83 -22.81 -20.21
CA GLY A 37 -18.92 -22.91 -19.25
C GLY A 37 -18.69 -22.13 -17.95
N HIS A 38 -17.56 -21.42 -17.81
CA HIS A 38 -17.35 -20.56 -16.66
C HIS A 38 -18.31 -19.36 -16.68
N LEU A 39 -18.76 -18.93 -15.50
CA LEU A 39 -19.63 -17.77 -15.34
C LEU A 39 -18.93 -16.75 -14.45
N SER A 40 -18.73 -15.54 -14.96
CA SER A 40 -18.12 -14.43 -14.21
C SER A 40 -19.11 -13.31 -13.99
N ARG A 41 -19.01 -12.63 -12.85
CA ARG A 41 -19.81 -11.45 -12.51
C ARG A 41 -18.91 -10.35 -11.96
N PHE A 42 -18.89 -9.20 -12.64
CA PHE A 42 -18.01 -8.08 -12.31
C PHE A 42 -18.81 -6.88 -11.82
N ASP A 43 -18.44 -6.36 -10.65
CA ASP A 43 -18.98 -5.12 -10.10
C ASP A 43 -18.59 -3.92 -10.99
N PRO A 44 -19.52 -2.99 -11.29
CA PRO A 44 -19.23 -1.86 -12.17
C PRO A 44 -18.17 -0.92 -11.57
N GLY A 45 -18.10 -0.78 -10.25
CA GLY A 45 -17.07 -0.02 -9.55
C GLY A 45 -15.69 -0.68 -9.69
N TRP A 46 -15.63 -2.02 -9.62
CA TRP A 46 -14.39 -2.75 -9.88
C TRP A 46 -13.93 -2.56 -11.33
N LEU A 47 -14.83 -2.69 -12.32
CA LEU A 47 -14.49 -2.47 -13.73
C LEU A 47 -13.96 -1.05 -13.96
N ARG A 48 -14.62 -0.02 -13.41
CA ARG A 48 -14.17 1.37 -13.52
C ARG A 48 -12.80 1.60 -12.87
N ALA A 49 -12.54 0.98 -11.72
CA ALA A 49 -11.26 1.07 -11.02
C ALA A 49 -10.11 0.32 -11.72
N HIS A 50 -10.41 -0.58 -12.66
CA HIS A 50 -9.42 -1.39 -13.38
C HIS A 50 -9.42 -1.18 -14.89
N ALA A 51 -10.20 -0.21 -15.38
CA ALA A 51 -10.32 0.08 -16.80
C ALA A 51 -8.95 0.41 -17.45
N TYR A 52 -8.78 -0.11 -18.66
CA TYR A 52 -7.52 -0.07 -19.39
C TYR A 52 -7.38 1.11 -20.33
N ASP A 53 -8.42 1.92 -20.56
CA ASP A 53 -8.33 3.10 -21.43
C ASP A 53 -7.42 4.20 -20.86
N ASP A 54 -6.95 5.08 -21.74
CA ASP A 54 -5.93 6.09 -21.42
C ASP A 54 -6.40 7.07 -20.33
N GLU A 55 -7.67 7.47 -20.37
CA GLU A 55 -8.28 8.38 -19.40
C GLU A 55 -8.31 7.74 -18.00
N SER A 56 -8.82 6.52 -17.88
CA SER A 56 -8.84 5.77 -16.62
C SER A 56 -7.44 5.51 -16.06
N ARG A 57 -6.45 5.21 -16.93
CA ARG A 57 -5.05 5.07 -16.49
C ARG A 57 -4.46 6.39 -16.00
N ALA A 58 -4.74 7.50 -16.67
CA ALA A 58 -4.28 8.83 -16.28
C ALA A 58 -4.86 9.26 -14.93
N GLU A 59 -6.15 9.06 -14.71
CA GLU A 59 -6.81 9.32 -13.42
C GLU A 59 -6.19 8.51 -12.28
N ARG A 60 -6.00 7.19 -12.48
CA ARG A 60 -5.34 6.33 -11.48
C ARG A 60 -3.93 6.80 -11.18
N GLN A 61 -3.18 7.18 -12.20
CA GLN A 61 -1.83 7.71 -12.04
C GLN A 61 -1.82 9.06 -11.31
N ALA A 62 -2.82 9.93 -11.55
CA ALA A 62 -2.96 11.21 -10.86
C ALA A 62 -3.29 11.03 -9.36
N GLY A 63 -4.05 9.99 -9.01
CA GLY A 63 -4.37 9.63 -7.63
C GLY A 63 -3.26 8.89 -6.88
N LYS A 64 -2.19 8.46 -7.54
CA LYS A 64 -1.05 7.83 -6.84
C LYS A 64 -0.34 8.85 -5.94
N PRO A 65 0.15 8.42 -4.77
CA PRO A 65 1.00 9.26 -3.93
C PRO A 65 2.18 9.82 -4.71
N LYS A 66 2.48 11.10 -4.52
CA LYS A 66 3.61 11.79 -5.16
C LYS A 66 4.61 12.18 -4.09
N ALA A 67 5.86 11.75 -4.29
CA ALA A 67 6.96 12.22 -3.47
C ALA A 67 7.17 13.73 -3.71
N ARG A 68 7.33 14.48 -2.62
CA ARG A 68 7.70 15.88 -2.62
C ARG A 68 9.22 15.98 -2.56
N LEU A 69 9.82 16.46 -3.63
CA LEU A 69 11.24 16.83 -3.63
C LEU A 69 11.44 18.11 -2.82
N TRP A 70 12.57 18.21 -2.11
CA TRP A 70 12.89 19.34 -1.24
C TRP A 70 14.38 19.67 -1.25
N HIS A 71 14.71 20.90 -0.86
CA HIS A 71 16.07 21.40 -0.71
C HIS A 71 16.31 21.82 0.74
N SER A 72 17.19 22.81 0.98
CA SER A 72 17.53 23.31 2.31
C SER A 72 16.38 24.03 3.03
N ASP A 73 15.28 24.32 2.35
CA ASP A 73 14.10 25.02 2.86
C ASP A 73 13.05 24.08 3.49
N LEU A 74 13.30 22.75 3.48
CA LEU A 74 12.39 21.77 4.05
C LEU A 74 12.00 22.13 5.50
N GLN A 75 10.71 22.41 5.69
CA GLN A 75 10.12 22.44 7.03
C GLN A 75 9.88 21.00 7.45
N LEU A 76 10.77 20.49 8.31
CA LEU A 76 10.75 19.10 8.73
C LEU A 76 9.47 18.78 9.53
N PRO A 77 8.64 17.83 9.08
CA PRO A 77 7.49 17.40 9.86
C PRO A 77 7.95 16.76 11.18
N VAL A 78 7.30 17.17 12.27
CA VAL A 78 7.61 16.71 13.63
C VAL A 78 6.39 15.99 14.20
N PHE A 79 6.62 14.83 14.80
CA PHE A 79 5.60 14.02 15.47
C PHE A 79 6.04 13.66 16.89
N GLU A 80 5.09 13.48 17.80
CA GLU A 80 5.36 13.10 19.19
C GLU A 80 5.25 11.60 19.38
N TYR A 81 6.27 10.98 19.97
CA TYR A 81 6.35 9.53 20.19
C TYR A 81 5.10 8.96 20.85
N GLN A 82 4.61 9.59 21.92
CA GLN A 82 3.43 9.11 22.65
C GLN A 82 2.19 9.03 21.74
N ALA A 83 1.95 10.06 20.92
CA ALA A 83 0.82 10.07 19.99
C ALA A 83 0.94 8.96 18.94
N LEU A 84 2.14 8.68 18.43
CA LEU A 84 2.35 7.60 17.45
C LEU A 84 2.11 6.22 18.05
N MET A 85 2.41 6.03 19.32
CA MET A 85 2.20 4.75 20.01
C MET A 85 0.72 4.53 20.34
N GLU A 86 0.00 5.57 20.75
CA GLU A 86 -1.35 5.47 21.32
C GLU A 86 -2.48 5.74 20.31
N ASN A 87 -2.21 6.44 19.20
CA ASN A 87 -3.24 6.89 18.26
C ASN A 87 -2.95 6.46 16.80
N ASN A 88 -3.86 5.66 16.22
CA ASN A 88 -3.76 5.18 14.83
C ASN A 88 -3.84 6.30 13.79
N ASP A 89 -4.59 7.37 14.05
CA ASP A 89 -4.69 8.49 13.11
C ASP A 89 -3.38 9.27 13.08
N ALA A 90 -2.76 9.50 14.25
CA ALA A 90 -1.44 10.12 14.34
C ALA A 90 -0.37 9.26 13.65
N LEU A 91 -0.40 7.94 13.85
CA LEU A 91 0.45 6.99 13.13
C LEU A 91 0.23 7.06 11.61
N LEU A 92 -1.02 7.09 11.15
CA LEU A 92 -1.34 7.22 9.72
C LEU A 92 -0.79 8.53 9.14
N GLN A 93 -0.98 9.66 9.82
CA GLN A 93 -0.45 10.95 9.37
C GLN A 93 1.08 10.94 9.29
N TRP A 94 1.75 10.31 10.26
CA TRP A 94 3.20 10.15 10.22
C TRP A 94 3.66 9.28 9.05
N LEU A 95 3.00 8.14 8.81
CA LEU A 95 3.33 7.26 7.69
C LEU A 95 3.08 7.91 6.32
N LEU A 96 2.01 8.71 6.20
CA LEU A 96 1.75 9.51 5.00
C LEU A 96 2.84 10.58 4.79
N ALA A 97 3.25 11.27 5.86
CA ALA A 97 4.35 12.23 5.80
C ALA A 97 5.68 11.57 5.41
N VAL A 98 6.00 10.40 5.96
CA VAL A 98 7.19 9.63 5.55
C VAL A 98 7.10 9.20 4.09
N ARG A 99 5.94 8.68 3.63
CA ARG A 99 5.72 8.27 2.24
C ARG A 99 5.90 9.44 1.27
N ASP A 100 5.35 10.61 1.60
CA ASP A 100 5.31 11.75 0.67
C ASP A 100 6.56 12.62 0.76
N ILE A 101 7.16 12.79 1.94
CA ILE A 101 8.30 13.71 2.17
C ILE A 101 9.62 12.94 2.28
N GLY A 102 9.60 11.68 2.68
CA GLY A 102 10.79 10.84 2.85
C GLY A 102 11.62 11.12 4.10
N LEU A 103 11.32 12.19 4.86
CA LEU A 103 12.03 12.57 6.07
C LEU A 103 11.11 13.24 7.08
N THR A 104 11.16 12.78 8.34
CA THR A 104 10.39 13.30 9.48
C THR A 104 11.21 13.22 10.76
N GLN A 105 10.88 14.02 11.77
CA GLN A 105 11.42 13.90 13.12
C GLN A 105 10.36 13.34 14.07
N VAL A 106 10.76 12.41 14.94
CA VAL A 106 9.96 11.98 16.09
C VAL A 106 10.62 12.50 17.37
N ARG A 107 9.85 13.21 18.19
CA ARG A 107 10.28 13.76 19.48
C ARG A 107 9.72 12.96 20.64
N GLY A 108 10.34 13.10 21.81
CA GLY A 108 9.91 12.43 23.03
C GLY A 108 10.13 10.91 23.02
N VAL A 109 11.01 10.39 22.15
CA VAL A 109 11.37 8.97 22.18
C VAL A 109 12.14 8.68 23.47
N PRO A 110 11.75 7.67 24.27
CA PRO A 110 12.45 7.33 25.50
C PRO A 110 13.92 6.94 25.24
N THR A 111 14.81 7.27 26.18
CA THR A 111 16.26 7.12 26.02
C THR A 111 16.80 5.76 26.46
N GLU A 112 15.93 4.89 26.97
CA GLU A 112 16.27 3.54 27.39
C GLU A 112 16.67 2.66 26.18
N PRO A 113 17.61 1.71 26.35
CA PRO A 113 17.93 0.74 25.32
C PRO A 113 16.69 -0.02 24.85
N GLY A 114 16.47 -0.07 23.53
CA GLY A 114 15.36 -0.78 22.91
C GLY A 114 14.13 0.07 22.58
N SER A 115 14.05 1.33 23.00
CA SER A 115 12.91 2.22 22.69
C SER A 115 12.69 2.42 21.19
N LEU A 116 13.78 2.50 20.40
CA LEU A 116 13.71 2.58 18.95
C LEU A 116 13.02 1.36 18.32
N LYS A 117 13.20 0.17 18.93
CA LYS A 117 12.57 -1.07 18.44
C LYS A 117 11.06 -0.98 18.51
N LEU A 118 10.51 -0.37 19.57
CA LEU A 118 9.07 -0.31 19.83
C LEU A 118 8.33 0.48 18.74
N ILE A 119 8.83 1.67 18.39
CA ILE A 119 8.23 2.48 17.32
C ILE A 119 8.42 1.84 15.94
N ALA A 120 9.56 1.20 15.66
CA ALA A 120 9.76 0.47 14.40
C ALA A 120 8.76 -0.70 14.28
N GLN A 121 8.56 -1.44 15.36
CA GLN A 121 7.58 -2.55 15.46
C GLN A 121 6.13 -2.10 15.35
N ARG A 122 5.84 -0.83 15.59
CA ARG A 122 4.51 -0.26 15.36
C ARG A 122 4.14 -0.19 13.88
N ILE A 123 5.15 -0.11 13.01
CA ILE A 123 4.99 -0.08 11.55
C ILE A 123 5.09 -1.49 10.97
N SER A 124 6.18 -2.20 11.26
CA SER A 124 6.48 -3.53 10.71
C SER A 124 7.62 -4.21 11.47
N PHE A 125 8.07 -5.37 11.01
CA PHE A 125 9.28 -5.98 11.52
C PHE A 125 10.53 -5.21 11.08
N ILE A 126 11.59 -5.30 11.88
CA ILE A 126 12.88 -4.71 11.55
C ILE A 126 13.66 -5.71 10.70
N ARG A 127 14.17 -5.27 9.56
CA ARG A 127 15.02 -6.09 8.69
C ARG A 127 16.38 -6.31 9.35
N GLU A 128 16.70 -7.56 9.65
CA GLU A 128 18.01 -7.93 10.15
C GLU A 128 19.10 -7.72 9.08
N SER A 129 20.28 -7.31 9.52
CA SER A 129 21.46 -7.12 8.68
C SER A 129 22.69 -7.76 9.34
N ASN A 130 23.84 -7.73 8.67
CA ASN A 130 25.12 -8.18 9.24
C ASN A 130 25.54 -7.38 10.50
N PHE A 131 24.89 -6.25 10.79
CA PHE A 131 25.07 -5.46 12.01
C PHE A 131 24.05 -5.80 13.11
N GLY A 132 23.25 -6.84 12.91
CA GLY A 132 22.12 -7.20 13.75
C GLY A 132 20.85 -6.41 13.40
N VAL A 133 19.87 -6.48 14.31
CA VAL A 133 18.56 -5.80 14.20
C VAL A 133 18.69 -4.31 14.56
N LEU A 134 19.57 -3.98 15.50
CA LEU A 134 19.93 -2.61 15.89
C LEU A 134 21.44 -2.54 16.08
N PHE A 135 22.04 -1.41 15.71
CA PHE A 135 23.45 -1.14 15.95
C PHE A 135 23.63 0.21 16.65
N ASN A 136 24.63 0.30 17.52
CA ASN A 136 24.93 1.54 18.25
C ASN A 136 25.96 2.37 17.47
N VAL A 137 25.65 3.64 17.24
CA VAL A 137 26.58 4.61 16.67
C VAL A 137 27.19 5.43 17.80
N GLN A 138 28.49 5.28 18.03
CA GLN A 138 29.24 6.00 19.04
C GLN A 138 30.45 6.66 18.38
N SER A 139 30.58 7.98 18.55
CA SER A 139 31.82 8.67 18.18
C SER A 139 32.83 8.52 19.33
N LYS A 140 34.06 8.16 19.00
CA LYS A 140 35.19 8.25 19.92
C LYS A 140 35.95 9.53 19.60
N ALA A 141 36.06 10.41 20.59
CA ALA A 141 36.95 11.57 20.55
C ALA A 141 38.39 11.14 20.77
#